data_AF-A0A936XKY6-F1
#
_entry.id   AF-A0A936XKY6-F1
#
_cell.length_a   1.000
_cell.length_b   1.000
_cell.length_c   1.000
_cell.angle_alpha   90.00
_cell.angle_beta   90.00
_cell.angle_gamma   90.00
#
_symmetry.space_group_name_H-M   'P 1'
#
loop_
_entity.id
_entity.type
_entity.pdbx_description
1 polymer ?
#
loop_
_entity_poly.entity_id
_entity_poly.type
_entity_poly.pdbx_seq_one_letter_code
_entity_poly.pdbx_strand_id
1 'polypeptide(L)'
;MISNPVSAQNSPRKPLSTLIIDPGHGGLDPGAMGTIESEANVALQVSLKLGDTLAKLYPDLKIIFTRTQDVLPGNLNNKDAALKYRANLAN
;
A
#
# COMPACT_ATOMS: atom_id res chain seq x y z
N MET A 1 -52.43 -5.79 0.73
CA MET A 1 -50.97 -5.97 0.61
C MET A 1 -50.37 -4.61 0.40
N ILE A 2 -49.67 -4.06 1.39
CA ILE A 2 -49.04 -2.73 1.30
C ILE A 2 -47.54 -3.00 1.13
N SER A 3 -47.00 -2.73 -0.06
CA SER A 3 -45.59 -2.85 -0.34
C SER A 3 -44.85 -1.64 0.22
N ASN A 4 -44.08 -1.83 1.29
CA ASN A 4 -43.13 -0.82 1.75
C ASN A 4 -42.05 -0.62 0.67
N PRO A 5 -41.77 0.62 0.24
CA PRO A 5 -40.61 0.87 -0.60
C PRO A 5 -39.35 0.62 0.23
N VAL A 6 -38.51 -0.31 -0.23
CA VAL A 6 -37.15 -0.48 0.29
C VAL A 6 -36.39 0.78 -0.09
N SER A 7 -36.22 1.69 0.88
CA SER A 7 -35.34 2.84 0.72
C SER A 7 -33.91 2.32 0.80
N ALA A 8 -33.21 2.31 -0.34
CA ALA A 8 -31.77 2.05 -0.37
C ALA A 8 -31.08 3.11 0.50
N GLN A 9 -30.50 2.69 1.62
CA GLN A 9 -29.74 3.57 2.49
C GLN A 9 -28.51 4.09 1.73
N ASN A 10 -28.63 5.27 1.15
CA ASN A 10 -27.51 5.99 0.55
C ASN A 10 -26.74 6.69 1.68
N SER A 11 -26.07 5.90 2.53
CA SER A 11 -25.17 6.44 3.55
C SER A 11 -24.03 7.18 2.83
N PRO A 12 -23.74 8.44 3.16
CA PRO A 12 -22.62 9.16 2.55
C PRO A 12 -21.34 8.35 2.78
N ARG A 13 -20.68 7.93 1.68
CA ARG A 13 -19.44 7.16 1.78
C ARG A 13 -18.43 8.01 2.54
N LYS A 14 -17.90 7.45 3.63
CA LYS A 14 -16.87 8.12 4.43
C LYS A 14 -15.70 8.46 3.50
N PRO A 15 -15.19 9.71 3.52
CA PRO A 15 -14.02 10.08 2.73
C PRO A 15 -12.85 9.13 3.03
N LEU A 16 -12.07 8.79 2.00
CA LEU A 16 -10.87 8.00 2.17
C LEU A 16 -9.88 8.79 3.03
N SER A 17 -9.64 8.35 4.26
CA SER A 17 -8.78 9.07 5.21
C SER A 17 -7.35 8.54 5.27
N THR A 18 -7.13 7.31 4.79
CA THR A 18 -5.83 6.65 4.89
C THR A 18 -5.60 5.74 3.69
N LEU A 19 -4.40 5.80 3.13
CA LEU A 19 -3.92 4.94 2.06
C LEU A 19 -2.63 4.28 2.52
N ILE A 20 -2.59 2.95 2.47
CA ILE A 20 -1.37 2.18 2.68
C ILE A 20 -0.82 1.80 1.29
N ILE A 21 0.45 2.10 1.06
CA ILE A 21 1.18 1.74 -0.16
C ILE A 21 2.19 0.66 0.23
N ASP A 22 2.10 -0.50 -0.42
CA ASP A 22 2.97 -1.63 -0.16
C ASP A 22 3.93 -1.87 -1.33
N PRO A 23 5.17 -1.34 -1.31
CA PRO A 23 6.17 -1.71 -2.30
C PRO A 23 6.52 -3.19 -2.15
N GLY A 24 6.28 -3.97 -3.21
CA GLY A 24 6.63 -5.41 -3.30
C GLY A 24 8.11 -5.67 -3.00
N HIS A 25 8.43 -6.85 -2.47
CA HIS A 25 9.81 -7.28 -2.18
C HIS A 25 10.63 -6.29 -1.31
N GLY A 26 11.96 -6.29 -1.42
CA GLY A 26 12.90 -5.37 -0.74
C GLY A 26 14.06 -6.05 -0.02
N GLY A 27 15.25 -5.43 -0.04
CA GLY A 27 16.44 -5.93 0.66
C GLY A 27 16.85 -7.33 0.17
N LEU A 28 16.86 -8.32 1.07
CA LEU A 28 17.24 -9.70 0.73
C LEU A 28 16.23 -10.43 -0.18
N ASP A 29 15.11 -9.79 -0.47
CA ASP A 29 14.15 -10.24 -1.46
C ASP A 29 14.17 -9.30 -2.67
N PRO A 30 14.88 -9.63 -3.76
CA PRO A 30 14.88 -8.78 -4.95
C PRO A 30 13.59 -8.93 -5.79
N GLY A 31 12.82 -9.99 -5.57
CA GLY A 31 11.72 -10.38 -6.46
C GLY A 31 12.22 -10.86 -7.83
N ALA A 32 11.44 -10.65 -8.88
CA ALA A 32 11.86 -10.96 -10.23
C ALA A 32 13.07 -10.10 -10.66
N MET A 33 14.07 -10.71 -11.27
CA MET A 33 15.23 -10.02 -11.82
C MET A 33 15.01 -9.71 -13.31
N GLY A 34 15.04 -8.43 -13.67
CA GLY A 34 15.10 -7.98 -15.05
C GLY A 34 16.54 -7.84 -15.56
N THR A 35 16.69 -7.38 -16.80
CA THR A 35 18.01 -7.15 -17.42
C THR A 35 18.80 -6.01 -16.76
N ILE A 36 18.10 -5.05 -16.15
CA ILE A 36 18.70 -3.81 -15.60
C ILE A 36 18.37 -3.65 -14.12
N GLU A 37 17.13 -3.91 -13.72
CA GLU A 37 16.64 -3.66 -12.36
C GLU A 37 15.86 -4.86 -11.81
N SER A 38 15.80 -4.95 -10.48
CA SER A 38 14.95 -5.90 -9.76
C SER A 38 13.52 -5.37 -9.61
N GLU A 39 12.56 -6.28 -9.44
CA GLU A 39 11.18 -5.94 -9.10
C GLU A 39 11.10 -5.08 -7.83
N ALA A 40 11.92 -5.39 -6.82
CA ALA A 40 11.99 -4.62 -5.57
C ALA A 40 12.32 -3.14 -5.80
N ASN A 41 13.28 -2.85 -6.69
CA ASN A 41 13.69 -1.48 -7.02
C ASN A 41 12.60 -0.75 -7.80
N VAL A 42 12.05 -1.39 -8.84
CA VAL A 42 10.99 -0.80 -9.65
C VAL A 42 9.75 -0.50 -8.80
N ALA A 43 9.33 -1.44 -7.95
CA ALA A 43 8.20 -1.26 -7.05
C ALA A 43 8.44 -0.09 -6.08
N LEU A 44 9.62 0.01 -5.47
CA LEU A 44 9.94 1.11 -4.55
C LEU A 44 9.87 2.48 -5.25
N GLN A 45 10.49 2.61 -6.41
CA GLN A 45 10.51 3.89 -7.15
C GLN A 45 9.11 4.33 -7.55
N VAL A 46 8.29 3.41 -8.07
CA VAL A 46 6.91 3.69 -8.47
C VAL A 46 6.07 4.09 -7.25
N SER A 47 6.16 3.33 -6.15
CA SER A 47 5.42 3.60 -4.93
C SER A 47 5.76 4.96 -4.31
N LEU A 48 7.04 5.33 -4.22
CA LEU A 48 7.45 6.62 -3.67
C LEU A 48 6.91 7.78 -4.53
N LYS A 49 7.04 7.68 -5.86
CA LYS A 49 6.49 8.68 -6.78
C LYS A 49 4.97 8.80 -6.67
N LEU A 50 4.26 7.68 -6.49
CA LEU A 50 2.82 7.67 -6.27
C LEU A 50 2.45 8.40 -4.97
N GLY A 51 3.06 8.02 -3.85
CA GLY A 51 2.75 8.64 -2.55
C GLY A 51 3.08 10.13 -2.52
N ASP A 52 4.20 10.55 -3.10
CA ASP A 52 4.55 11.97 -3.22
C ASP A 52 3.54 12.76 -4.05
N THR A 53 3.04 12.16 -5.14
CA THR A 53 2.02 12.78 -5.99
C THR A 53 0.70 12.91 -5.23
N LEU A 54 0.27 11.86 -4.54
CA LEU A 54 -0.98 11.85 -3.79
C LEU A 54 -0.93 12.76 -2.56
N ALA A 55 0.20 12.84 -1.86
CA ALA A 55 0.37 13.73 -0.71
C ALA A 55 0.20 15.21 -1.11
N LYS A 56 0.64 15.58 -2.33
CA LYS A 56 0.48 16.94 -2.87
C LYS A 56 -0.96 17.24 -3.29
N LEU A 57 -1.64 16.25 -3.88
CA LEU A 57 -3.02 16.40 -4.36
C LEU A 57 -4.06 16.33 -3.23
N TYR A 58 -3.76 15.56 -2.17
CA TYR A 58 -4.66 15.28 -1.07
C TYR A 58 -3.94 15.45 0.28
N PRO A 59 -3.75 16.69 0.76
CA PRO A 59 -3.04 16.96 2.02
C PRO A 59 -3.66 16.29 3.26
N ASP A 60 -4.97 16.04 3.23
CA ASP A 60 -5.71 15.39 4.32
C ASP A 60 -5.64 13.84 4.26
N LEU A 61 -5.08 13.27 3.19
CA LEU A 61 -4.92 11.82 3.05
C LEU A 61 -3.68 11.35 3.82
N LYS A 62 -3.89 10.54 4.85
CA LYS A 62 -2.78 9.89 5.55
C LYS A 62 -2.18 8.78 4.68
N ILE A 63 -0.95 8.96 4.20
CA ILE A 63 -0.23 7.95 3.42
C ILE A 63 0.75 7.20 4.32
N ILE A 64 0.70 5.87 4.29
CA ILE A 64 1.58 4.98 5.05
C ILE A 64 2.26 4.03 4.08
N PHE A 65 3.56 3.82 4.23
CA PHE A 65 4.30 2.85 3.44
C PHE A 65 4.72 1.66 4.30
N THR A 66 4.72 0.46 3.74
CA THR A 66 5.30 -0.72 4.41
C THR A 66 6.84 -0.67 4.42
N ARG A 67 7.44 0.04 3.46
CA ARG A 67 8.86 0.41 3.38
C ARG A 67 9.06 1.64 2.50
N THR A 68 10.13 2.41 2.75
CA THR A 68 10.52 3.59 1.94
C THR A 68 11.97 3.53 1.46
N GLN A 69 12.65 2.43 1.73
CA GLN A 69 14.04 2.16 1.34
C GLN A 69 14.13 0.72 0.80
N ASP A 70 15.29 0.36 0.24
CA ASP A 70 15.56 -1.00 -0.20
C ASP A 70 15.90 -1.91 0.99
N VAL A 71 14.86 -2.23 1.76
CA VAL A 71 14.85 -3.14 2.91
C VAL A 71 13.61 -4.00 2.83
N LEU A 72 13.55 -5.11 3.56
CA LEU A 72 12.28 -5.82 3.71
C LEU A 72 11.25 -4.91 4.43
N PRO A 73 9.94 -5.08 4.16
CA PRO A 73 8.87 -4.40 4.89
C PRO A 73 9.06 -4.42 6.40
N GLY A 74 8.83 -3.26 7.03
CA GLY A 74 9.06 -3.08 8.47
C GLY A 74 10.54 -3.08 8.88
N ASN A 75 11.48 -3.01 7.93
CA ASN A 75 12.91 -3.13 8.14
C ASN A 75 13.32 -4.43 8.86
N LEU A 76 12.66 -5.53 8.49
CA LEU A 76 12.89 -6.84 9.10
C LEU A 76 14.06 -7.57 8.42
N ASN A 77 14.64 -8.54 9.12
CA ASN A 77 15.77 -9.32 8.64
C ASN A 77 15.37 -10.71 8.10
N ASN A 78 14.08 -11.04 8.11
CA ASN A 78 13.54 -12.33 7.68
C ASN A 78 12.30 -12.14 6.80
N LYS A 79 12.24 -12.86 5.67
CA LYS A 79 11.13 -12.86 4.72
C LYS A 79 9.80 -13.22 5.38
N ASP A 80 9.76 -14.27 6.20
CA ASP A 80 8.50 -14.68 6.85
C ASP A 80 7.96 -13.62 7.81
N ALA A 81 8.86 -12.94 8.54
CA ALA A 81 8.49 -11.85 9.42
C ALA A 81 7.98 -10.64 8.60
N ALA A 82 8.63 -10.34 7.48
CA ALA A 82 8.22 -9.28 6.56
C ALA A 82 6.86 -9.56 5.89
N LEU A 83 6.59 -10.80 5.49
CA LEU A 83 5.28 -11.21 4.96
C LEU A 83 4.17 -11.07 6.01
N LYS A 84 4.45 -11.47 7.26
CA LYS A 84 3.53 -11.23 8.39
C LYS A 84 3.31 -9.75 8.64
N TYR A 85 4.35 -8.93 8.54
CA TYR A 85 4.24 -7.47 8.67
C TYR A 85 3.33 -6.88 7.59
N ARG A 86 3.49 -7.28 6.32
CA ARG A 86 2.60 -6.86 5.22
C ARG A 86 1.14 -7.22 5.55
N ALA A 87 0.89 -8.45 5.98
CA ALA A 87 -0.47 -8.89 6.32
C ALA A 87 -1.07 -8.10 7.48
N ASN A 88 -0.27 -7.74 8.49
CA ASN A 88 -0.78 -7.00 9.65
C ASN A 88 -1.01 -5.50 9.36
N LEU A 89 -0.27 -4.92 8.42
CA LEU A 89 -0.34 -3.50 8.12
C LEU A 89 -1.23 -3.17 6.92
N ALA A 90 -1.22 -4.00 5.86
CA ALA A 90 -1.72 -3.65 4.54
C ALA A 90 -2.86 -4.53 4.00
N ASN A 91 -3.14 -5.70 4.61
CA ASN A 91 -4.26 -6.59 4.23
C ASN A 91 -5.35 -6.59 5.29
#